data_AF-A0A158KP48-F1
#
_entry.id   AF-A0A158KP48-F1
#
_cell.length_a   1.000
_cell.length_b   1.000
_cell.length_c   1.000
_cell.angle_alpha   90.00
_cell.angle_beta   90.00
_cell.angle_gamma   90.00
#
_symmetry.space_group_name_H-M   'P 1'
#
loop_
_entity.id
_entity.type
_entity.pdbx_description
1 polymer ?
#
loop_
_entity_poly.entity_id
_entity_poly.type
_entity_poly.pdbx_seq_one_letter_code
_entity_poly.pdbx_strand_id
1 'polypeptide(L)'
;MARDRKGWLAGLRDRFVAQALALMHARPVYAWTVEALAREVGISRSGLAQRFTELVGLPPMQYLALWRLQLAARQLRLTDSSLASVAEAVGY
;
A
#
# COMPACT_ATOMS: atom_id res chain seq x y z
N MET A 1 20.75 4.83 4.56
CA MET A 1 19.28 4.83 4.72
C MET A 1 18.62 6.02 4.00
N ALA A 2 18.79 6.16 2.67
CA ALA A 2 18.30 7.34 1.91
C ALA A 2 17.65 7.02 0.54
N ARG A 3 17.34 5.75 0.26
CA ARG A 3 16.71 5.34 -1.01
C ARG A 3 15.18 5.39 -0.99
N ASP A 4 14.53 5.21 0.17
CA ASP A 4 13.05 5.14 0.26
C ASP A 4 12.32 6.47 0.01
N ARG A 5 12.96 7.61 0.30
CA ARG A 5 12.33 8.93 0.11
C ARG A 5 12.18 9.34 -1.36
N LYS A 6 13.08 8.88 -2.24
CA LYS A 6 13.06 9.26 -3.66
C LYS A 6 11.96 8.55 -4.44
N GLY A 7 11.62 7.30 -4.09
CA GLY A 7 10.61 6.52 -4.81
C GLY A 7 9.18 7.05 -4.64
N TRP A 8 8.75 7.37 -3.41
CA TRP A 8 7.40 7.87 -3.19
C TRP A 8 7.19 9.31 -3.71
N LEU A 9 8.21 10.18 -3.61
CA LEU A 9 8.18 11.53 -4.19
C LEU A 9 8.17 11.52 -5.72
N ALA A 10 8.82 10.52 -6.35
CA ALA A 10 8.70 10.31 -7.80
C ALA A 10 7.28 9.86 -8.19
N GLY A 11 6.67 8.98 -7.39
CA GLY A 11 5.27 8.55 -7.54
C GLY A 11 4.25 9.69 -7.47
N LEU A 12 4.57 10.79 -6.75
CA LEU A 12 3.72 11.99 -6.70
C LEU A 12 3.70 12.80 -8.00
N ARG A 13 4.63 12.56 -8.94
CA ARG A 13 4.62 13.24 -10.25
C ARG A 13 3.63 12.63 -11.24
N ASP A 14 3.21 11.38 -11.00
CA ASP A 14 2.16 10.73 -11.77
C ASP A 14 0.86 10.72 -10.97
N ARG A 15 -0.15 11.43 -11.49
CA ARG A 15 -1.46 11.56 -10.82
C ARG A 15 -2.12 10.22 -10.50
N PHE A 16 -1.92 9.19 -11.32
CA PHE A 16 -2.56 7.88 -11.14
C PHE A 16 -1.86 7.09 -10.03
N VAL A 17 -0.53 7.11 -9.99
CA VAL A 17 0.24 6.49 -8.91
C VAL A 17 0.00 7.20 -7.58
N ALA A 18 0.01 8.53 -7.58
CA ALA A 18 -0.31 9.33 -6.39
C ALA A 18 -1.70 9.00 -5.82
N GLN A 19 -2.72 8.92 -6.68
CA GLN A 19 -4.09 8.60 -6.26
C GLN A 19 -4.22 7.16 -5.76
N ALA A 20 -3.56 6.19 -6.42
CA ALA A 20 -3.54 4.80 -5.97
C ALA A 20 -2.88 4.66 -4.58
N LEU A 21 -1.77 5.34 -4.34
CA LEU A 21 -1.11 5.39 -3.02
C LEU A 21 -2.05 5.98 -1.96
N ALA A 22 -2.72 7.10 -2.27
CA ALA A 22 -3.68 7.72 -1.36
C ALA A 22 -4.84 6.78 -0.99
N LEU A 23 -5.41 6.06 -1.97
CA LEU A 23 -6.48 5.08 -1.73
C LEU A 23 -6.02 3.92 -0.84
N MET A 24 -4.82 3.37 -1.11
CA MET A 24 -4.22 2.30 -0.32
C MET A 24 -3.97 2.72 1.13
N HIS A 25 -3.45 3.94 1.35
CA HIS A 25 -3.17 4.46 2.69
C HIS A 25 -4.44 4.82 3.45
N ALA A 26 -5.46 5.36 2.78
CA ALA A 26 -6.73 5.71 3.39
C ALA A 26 -7.55 4.48 3.77
N ARG A 27 -7.48 3.40 2.98
CA ARG A 27 -8.24 2.16 3.20
C ARG A 27 -7.32 0.94 3.14
N PRO A 28 -6.40 0.76 4.10
CA PRO A 28 -5.41 -0.30 4.04
C PRO A 28 -6.04 -1.69 4.17
N VAL A 29 -7.15 -1.84 4.90
CA VAL A 29 -7.85 -3.13 5.09
C VAL A 29 -8.77 -3.53 3.95
N TYR A 30 -9.08 -2.62 3.01
CA TYR A 30 -9.93 -2.94 1.87
C TYR A 30 -9.24 -3.96 0.94
N ALA A 31 -10.00 -4.88 0.37
CA ALA A 31 -9.50 -5.93 -0.54
C ALA A 31 -9.13 -5.38 -1.93
N TRP A 32 -8.18 -4.45 -1.97
CA TRP A 32 -7.68 -3.87 -3.21
C TRP A 32 -7.09 -4.94 -4.11
N THR A 33 -7.47 -4.87 -5.39
CA THR A 33 -6.77 -5.52 -6.49
C THR A 33 -6.19 -4.44 -7.39
N VAL A 34 -5.24 -4.81 -8.26
CA VAL A 34 -4.73 -3.86 -9.29
C VAL A 34 -5.87 -3.36 -10.16
N GLU A 35 -6.83 -4.22 -10.49
CA GLU A 35 -8.00 -3.87 -11.29
C GLU A 35 -8.92 -2.87 -10.60
N ALA A 36 -9.23 -3.10 -9.32
CA ALA A 36 -10.05 -2.19 -8.53
C ALA A 36 -9.39 -0.81 -8.43
N LEU A 37 -8.09 -0.75 -8.16
CA LEU A 37 -7.35 0.52 -8.12
C LEU A 37 -7.33 1.21 -9.48
N ALA A 38 -7.07 0.46 -10.55
CA ALA A 38 -7.02 1.00 -11.90
C ALA A 38 -8.37 1.63 -12.31
N ARG A 39 -9.48 0.99 -11.92
CA ARG A 39 -10.83 1.54 -12.07
C ARG A 39 -11.04 2.82 -11.27
N GLU A 40 -10.65 2.86 -9.99
CA GLU A 40 -10.80 4.06 -9.16
C GLU A 40 -9.98 5.25 -9.65
N VAL A 41 -8.78 5.01 -10.19
CA VAL A 41 -7.89 6.09 -10.69
C VAL A 41 -8.11 6.42 -12.17
N GLY A 42 -8.89 5.61 -12.90
CA GLY A 42 -9.28 5.87 -14.28
C GLY A 42 -8.21 5.52 -15.32
N ILE A 43 -7.53 4.38 -15.17
CA ILE A 43 -6.57 3.86 -16.16
C ILE A 43 -6.70 2.33 -16.32
N SER A 44 -6.07 1.77 -17.36
CA SER A 44 -5.99 0.32 -17.54
C SER A 44 -5.19 -0.36 -16.42
N ARG A 45 -5.53 -1.62 -16.14
CA ARG A 45 -4.85 -2.47 -15.14
C ARG A 45 -3.34 -2.57 -15.40
N SER A 46 -2.94 -2.84 -16.64
CA SER A 46 -1.53 -2.94 -17.04
C SER A 46 -0.81 -1.59 -16.95
N GLY A 47 -1.46 -0.50 -17.36
CA GLY A 47 -0.91 0.85 -17.27
C GLY A 47 -0.63 1.27 -15.83
N LEU A 48 -1.55 0.97 -14.90
CA LEU A 48 -1.30 1.21 -13.48
C LEU A 48 -0.14 0.35 -12.95
N ALA A 49 -0.15 -0.96 -13.22
CA ALA A 49 0.88 -1.88 -12.72
C ALA A 49 2.28 -1.48 -13.17
N GLN A 50 2.43 -1.12 -14.45
CA GLN A 50 3.70 -0.68 -15.03
C GLN A 50 4.18 0.62 -14.37
N ARG A 51 3.38 1.69 -14.44
CA ARG A 51 3.74 3.01 -13.90
C ARG A 51 4.07 2.95 -12.41
N PHE A 52 3.26 2.23 -11.65
CA PHE A 52 3.46 2.08 -10.22
C PHE A 52 4.80 1.38 -9.94
N THR A 53 5.11 0.30 -10.65
CA THR A 53 6.39 -0.42 -10.46
C THR A 53 7.58 0.43 -10.88
N GLU A 54 7.49 1.17 -11.99
CA GLU A 54 8.55 2.08 -12.46
C GLU A 54 8.84 3.21 -11.46
N LEU A 55 7.81 3.79 -10.86
CA LEU A 55 7.95 4.95 -9.97
C LEU A 55 8.19 4.58 -8.49
N VAL A 56 7.53 3.54 -8.00
CA VAL A 56 7.59 3.10 -6.59
C VAL A 56 8.64 2.00 -6.39
N GLY A 57 9.03 1.29 -7.45
CA GLY A 57 10.00 0.18 -7.40
C GLY A 57 9.40 -1.17 -6.99
N LEU A 58 8.10 -1.22 -6.69
CA LEU A 58 7.38 -2.42 -6.27
C LEU A 58 6.02 -2.48 -6.97
N PRO A 59 5.48 -3.68 -7.28
CA PRO A 59 4.11 -3.82 -7.72
C PRO A 59 3.10 -3.30 -6.68
N PRO A 60 1.91 -2.80 -7.11
CA PRO A 60 0.91 -2.21 -6.21
C PRO A 60 0.53 -3.10 -5.01
N MET A 61 0.32 -4.40 -5.25
CA MET A 61 -0.14 -5.33 -4.21
C MET A 61 0.96 -5.70 -3.23
N GLN A 62 2.21 -5.77 -3.70
CA GLN A 62 3.35 -6.01 -2.82
C GLN A 62 3.59 -4.79 -1.92
N TYR A 63 3.49 -3.59 -2.47
CA TYR A 63 3.54 -2.36 -1.69
C TYR A 63 2.47 -2.34 -0.59
N LEU A 64 1.22 -2.65 -0.94
CA LEU A 64 0.12 -2.68 0.03
C LEU A 64 0.31 -3.73 1.13
N ALA A 65 0.84 -4.92 0.79
CA ALA A 65 1.15 -5.94 1.78
C ALA A 65 2.21 -5.48 2.80
N LEU A 66 3.29 -4.85 2.31
CA LEU A 66 4.33 -4.28 3.19
C LEU A 66 3.78 -3.15 4.06
N TRP A 67 2.92 -2.30 3.50
CA TRP A 67 2.26 -1.23 4.25
C TRP A 67 1.39 -1.79 5.40
N ARG A 68 0.60 -2.83 5.13
CA ARG A 68 -0.21 -3.50 6.17
C ARG A 68 0.65 -4.09 7.28
N LEU A 69 1.76 -4.74 6.93
CA LEU A 69 2.70 -5.29 7.92
C LEU A 69 3.31 -4.18 8.79
N GLN A 70 3.69 -3.05 8.19
CA GLN A 70 4.20 -1.90 8.94
C GLN A 70 3.15 -1.31 9.89
N LEU A 71 1.88 -1.25 9.46
CA LEU A 71 0.78 -0.79 10.29
C LEU A 71 0.53 -1.75 11.46
N ALA A 72 0.45 -3.06 11.21
CA ALA A 72 0.30 -4.08 12.24
C ALA A 72 1.46 -4.06 13.24
N ALA A 73 2.70 -3.98 12.75
CA ALA A 73 3.88 -3.86 13.61
C ALA A 73 3.88 -2.57 14.44
N ARG A 74 3.32 -1.46 13.91
CA ARG A 74 3.15 -0.22 14.67
C ARG A 74 2.09 -0.38 15.75
N GLN A 75 0.96 -1.02 15.46
CA GLN A 75 -0.08 -1.30 16.46
C GLN A 75 0.48 -2.19 17.57
N LEU A 76 1.20 -3.27 17.24
CA LEU A 76 1.86 -4.14 18.22
C LEU A 76 2.84 -3.40 19.15
N ARG A 77 3.50 -2.33 18.66
CA ARG A 77 4.42 -1.53 19.48
C ARG A 77 3.74 -0.45 20.33
N LEU A 78 2.55 0.00 19.93
CA LEU A 78 1.82 1.09 20.60
C LEU A 78 0.80 0.59 21.62
N THR A 79 0.55 -0.71 21.67
CA THR A 79 -0.39 -1.33 22.59
C THR A 79 0.39 -2.33 23.43
N ASP A 80 0.32 -2.26 24.78
CA ASP A 80 0.70 -3.35 25.70
C ASP A 80 -0.23 -4.57 25.56
N SER A 81 -0.85 -4.74 24.39
CA SER A 81 -1.76 -5.82 24.09
C SER A 81 -0.93 -7.08 23.84
N SER A 82 -1.03 -8.00 24.80
CA SER A 82 -0.47 -9.34 24.67
C SER A 82 -0.84 -9.92 23.31
N LEU A 83 0.14 -10.55 22.67
CA LEU A 83 0.12 -11.26 21.38
C LEU A 83 -1.22 -11.98 21.04
N ALA A 84 -1.98 -12.40 22.04
CA ALA A 84 -3.29 -13.02 21.96
C ALA A 84 -4.38 -12.15 21.25
N SER A 85 -4.46 -10.85 21.48
CA SER A 85 -5.55 -10.03 20.88
C SER A 85 -5.32 -9.68 19.41
N VAL A 86 -4.09 -9.85 18.91
CA VAL A 86 -3.76 -9.58 17.51
C VAL A 86 -4.09 -10.78 16.63
N ALA A 87 -4.04 -12.01 17.14
CA ALA A 87 -4.41 -13.21 16.38
C ALA A 87 -5.88 -13.16 15.90
N GLU A 88 -6.79 -12.70 16.76
CA GLU A 88 -8.22 -12.62 16.46
C GLU A 88 -8.56 -11.54 15.40
N ALA A 89 -7.73 -10.49 15.30
CA ALA A 89 -7.93 -9.40 14.34
C ALA A 89 -7.40 -9.71 12.92
N VAL A 90 -6.54 -10.72 12.77
CA VAL A 90 -6.01 -11.18 11.47
C VAL A 90 -6.49 -12.57 11.05
N GLY A 91 -7.41 -13.18 11.80
CA GLY A 91 -8.19 -14.33 11.34
C GLY A 91 -7.43 -15.66 11.35
N TYR A 92 -6.98 -16.09 12.53
CA TYR A 92 -6.74 -17.50 12.85
C TYR A 92 -7.59 -17.90 14.05
#